data_AF-A0A2R4BRE2-F1
#
_entry.id   AF-A0A2R4BRE2-F1
#
_cell.length_a   1.000
_cell.length_b   1.000
_cell.length_c   1.000
_cell.angle_alpha   90.00
_cell.angle_beta   90.00
_cell.angle_gamma   90.00
#
_symmetry.space_group_name_H-M   'P 1'
#
loop_
_entity.id
_entity.type
_entity.pdbx_description
1 polymer ?
#
loop_
_entity_poly.entity_id
_entity_poly.type
_entity_poly.pdbx_seq_one_letter_code
_entity_poly.pdbx_strand_id
1 'polypeptide(L)'
;MRGALELKRPSASADVAWNKAVRTPWVKLTAEERAAGWPDAFTPENLARLQHPYEGTDPEKKRARRDQAALLDALRTNIEDGTLPTVERTRTENEMERRAVTNWNAPRSTWARGLFCNDDRPPTVIQPIKVGERTVTCHVIERAAFRDFLAAQGIEPSEHIRAWLRPLEQAEARQKEAEPASLTPMKRAAIIKRLGRRFEALASALDRPELWAKACRVPEGASPDGKRGWYYLESIEAECCARYGGPSPAAAVDMSPAGQLRAIGK
;
A
#
# COMPACT_ATOMS: atom_id res chain seq x y z
N MET A 1 22.30 14.41 -17.88
CA MET A 1 21.34 13.29 -17.72
C MET A 1 20.68 13.41 -16.35
N ARG A 2 19.49 14.00 -16.27
CA ARG A 2 18.63 13.97 -15.08
C ARG A 2 17.42 13.12 -15.44
N GLY A 3 17.32 11.94 -14.84
CA GLY A 3 16.16 11.06 -15.01
C GLY A 3 14.95 11.71 -14.35
N ALA A 4 13.96 12.07 -15.17
CA ALA A 4 12.64 12.42 -14.68
C ALA A 4 12.01 11.14 -14.11
N LEU A 5 11.85 11.10 -12.79
CA LEU A 5 10.97 10.16 -12.13
C LEU A 5 9.55 10.43 -12.64
N GLU A 6 9.07 9.59 -13.57
CA GLU A 6 7.66 9.51 -13.92
C GLU A 6 6.87 9.16 -12.66
N LEU A 7 6.30 10.19 -12.03
CA LEU A 7 5.23 10.05 -11.06
C LEU A 7 4.02 9.46 -11.80
N LYS A 8 3.93 8.14 -11.74
CA LYS A 8 2.83 7.33 -12.24
C LYS A 8 1.53 7.87 -11.63
N ARG A 9 0.75 8.61 -12.42
CA ARG A 9 -0.56 9.14 -12.00
C ARG A 9 -1.44 7.97 -11.55
N PRO A 10 -1.95 7.94 -10.31
CA PRO A 10 -2.86 6.90 -9.88
C PRO A 10 -4.18 6.98 -10.65
N SER A 11 -4.78 5.81 -10.92
CA SER A 11 -5.96 5.59 -11.75
C SER A 11 -7.18 6.45 -11.36
N ALA A 12 -7.94 6.91 -12.36
CA ALA A 12 -9.07 7.86 -12.26
C ALA A 12 -10.21 7.53 -11.27
N SER A 13 -10.32 6.30 -10.74
CA SER A 13 -11.32 5.97 -9.70
C SER A 13 -10.83 6.26 -8.27
N ALA A 14 -9.52 6.32 -8.05
CA ALA A 14 -8.93 6.72 -6.78
C ALA A 14 -9.10 8.23 -6.50
N ASP A 15 -9.33 9.01 -7.56
CA ASP A 15 -9.41 10.47 -7.51
C ASP A 15 -10.70 10.98 -6.84
N VAL A 16 -11.85 10.33 -7.05
CA VAL A 16 -13.13 10.83 -6.49
C VAL A 16 -13.21 10.66 -4.97
N ALA A 17 -12.86 9.46 -4.48
CA ALA A 17 -12.87 9.18 -3.03
C ALA A 17 -11.80 9.99 -2.29
N TRP A 18 -10.64 10.20 -2.92
CA TRP A 18 -9.59 11.08 -2.42
C TRP A 18 -10.05 12.53 -2.35
N ASN A 19 -10.64 13.06 -3.43
CA ASN A 19 -11.16 14.42 -3.46
C ASN A 19 -12.24 14.65 -2.40
N LYS A 20 -13.11 13.66 -2.16
CA LYS A 20 -14.11 13.71 -1.08
C LYS A 20 -13.43 13.67 0.30
N ALA A 21 -12.46 12.79 0.50
CA ALA A 21 -11.69 12.69 1.74
C ALA A 21 -10.95 14.00 2.10
N VAL A 22 -10.27 14.63 1.13
CA VAL A 22 -9.53 15.89 1.33
C VAL A 22 -10.46 17.07 1.63
N ARG A 23 -11.71 17.02 1.15
CA ARG A 23 -12.76 18.01 1.47
C ARG A 23 -13.40 17.78 2.84
N THR A 24 -13.16 16.65 3.49
CA THR A 24 -13.69 16.37 4.83
C THR A 24 -13.21 17.45 5.80
N PRO A 25 -14.13 18.13 6.50
CA PRO A 25 -13.78 19.17 7.45
C PRO A 25 -12.73 18.67 8.45
N TRP A 26 -11.74 19.51 8.72
CA TRP A 26 -10.70 19.29 9.74
C TRP A 26 -9.67 18.20 9.43
N VAL A 27 -9.67 17.54 8.26
CA VAL A 27 -8.54 16.68 7.88
C VAL A 27 -7.28 17.52 7.66
N LYS A 28 -6.25 17.29 8.48
CA LYS A 28 -5.02 18.09 8.50
C LYS A 28 -3.94 17.43 7.64
N LEU A 29 -3.88 17.82 6.37
CA LEU A 29 -2.82 17.42 5.43
C LEU A 29 -2.08 18.64 4.91
N THR A 30 -0.77 18.52 4.69
CA THR A 30 0.02 19.56 4.01
C THR A 30 -0.41 19.67 2.54
N ALA A 31 -0.04 20.77 1.88
CA ALA A 31 -0.31 20.93 0.45
C ALA A 31 0.39 19.83 -0.38
N GLU A 32 1.59 19.43 0.02
CA GLU A 32 2.39 18.38 -0.62
C GLU A 32 1.74 17.01 -0.44
N GLU A 33 1.30 16.66 0.78
CA GLU A 33 0.56 15.43 1.05
C GLU A 33 -0.74 15.37 0.24
N ARG A 34 -1.44 16.51 0.09
CA ARG A 34 -2.65 16.60 -0.73
C ARG A 34 -2.38 16.35 -2.21
N ALA A 35 -1.25 16.84 -2.71
CA ALA A 35 -0.84 16.66 -4.11
C ALA A 35 -0.33 15.23 -4.40
N ALA A 36 0.25 14.55 -3.40
CA ALA A 36 0.78 13.20 -3.54
C ALA A 36 -0.32 12.11 -3.56
N GLY A 37 -1.53 12.41 -3.11
CA GLY A 37 -2.64 11.46 -3.03
C GLY A 37 -2.74 10.78 -1.66
N TRP A 38 -3.31 9.58 -1.62
CA TRP A 38 -3.49 8.83 -0.38
C TRP A 38 -2.15 8.53 0.31
N PRO A 39 -1.88 9.06 1.52
CA PRO A 39 -0.65 8.75 2.25
C PRO A 39 -0.69 7.30 2.74
N ASP A 40 0.47 6.71 3.05
CA ASP A 40 0.56 5.32 3.53
C ASP A 40 0.23 5.17 5.03
N ALA A 41 0.26 6.27 5.78
CA ALA A 41 -0.08 6.32 7.18
C ALA A 41 -0.83 7.62 7.50
N PHE A 42 -1.70 7.59 8.50
CA PHE A 42 -2.43 8.76 8.98
C PHE A 42 -2.31 8.91 10.49
N THR A 43 -2.49 10.14 10.99
CA THR A 43 -2.64 10.36 12.43
C THR A 43 -3.98 9.80 12.92
N PRO A 44 -4.10 9.43 14.21
CA PRO A 44 -5.35 8.97 14.79
C PRO A 44 -6.53 9.93 14.52
N GLU A 45 -6.29 11.25 14.65
CA GLU A 45 -7.31 12.28 14.40
C GLU A 45 -7.82 12.28 12.96
N ASN A 46 -6.94 12.09 11.99
CA ASN A 46 -7.32 12.02 10.59
C ASN A 46 -8.10 10.73 10.31
N LEU A 47 -7.68 9.59 10.89
CA LEU A 47 -8.38 8.31 10.74
C LEU A 47 -9.80 8.36 11.30
N ALA A 48 -9.98 8.94 12.48
CA ALA A 48 -11.31 9.07 13.07
C ALA A 48 -12.25 9.94 12.22
N ARG A 49 -11.74 11.03 11.65
CA ARG A 49 -12.50 11.92 10.76
C ARG A 49 -12.85 11.27 9.43
N LEU A 50 -11.95 10.46 8.88
CA LEU A 50 -12.20 9.70 7.65
C LEU A 50 -13.20 8.56 7.90
N GLN A 51 -13.14 7.92 9.07
CA GLN A 51 -14.06 6.86 9.46
C GLN A 51 -15.48 7.36 9.74
N HIS A 52 -15.62 8.54 10.34
CA HIS A 52 -16.90 9.17 10.61
C HIS A 52 -16.94 10.61 10.09
N PRO A 53 -17.14 10.84 8.77
CA PRO A 53 -17.13 12.17 8.19
C PRO A 53 -18.19 13.09 8.82
N TYR A 54 -17.84 14.37 9.02
CA TYR A 54 -18.75 15.38 9.56
C TYR A 54 -19.68 15.92 8.46
N GLU A 55 -20.57 15.06 7.96
CA GLU A 55 -21.48 15.35 6.85
C GLU A 55 -22.95 15.16 7.27
N GLY A 56 -23.88 15.69 6.47
CA GLY A 56 -25.31 15.51 6.67
C GLY A 56 -26.01 16.56 7.53
N THR A 57 -27.14 16.16 8.09
CA THR A 57 -28.02 16.93 8.97
C THR A 57 -27.39 17.16 10.35
N ASP A 58 -27.90 18.12 11.13
CA ASP A 58 -27.39 18.40 12.48
C ASP A 58 -27.38 17.19 13.44
N PRO A 59 -28.38 16.29 13.48
CA PRO A 59 -28.29 15.10 14.31
C PRO A 59 -27.20 14.13 13.84
N GLU A 60 -27.00 13.96 12.53
CA GLU A 60 -25.94 13.12 11.97
C GLU A 60 -24.56 13.67 12.31
N LYS A 61 -24.36 14.98 12.17
CA LYS A 61 -23.15 15.69 12.60
C LYS A 61 -22.85 15.50 14.10
N LYS A 62 -23.87 15.58 14.96
CA LYS A 62 -23.72 15.32 16.41
C LYS A 62 -23.38 13.86 16.71
N ARG A 63 -23.86 12.91 15.92
CA ARG A 63 -23.49 11.49 16.02
C ARG A 63 -22.06 11.29 15.55
N ALA A 64 -21.70 11.76 14.36
CA ALA A 64 -20.35 11.68 13.81
C ALA A 64 -19.31 12.26 14.77
N ARG A 65 -19.58 13.41 15.40
CA ARG A 65 -18.66 13.98 16.40
C ARG A 65 -18.46 13.09 17.64
N ARG A 66 -19.51 12.40 18.10
CA ARG A 66 -19.42 11.45 19.22
C ARG A 66 -18.65 10.22 18.81
N ASP A 67 -18.94 9.67 17.64
CA ASP A 67 -18.28 8.47 17.12
C ASP A 67 -16.78 8.75 16.83
N GLN A 68 -16.46 9.92 16.29
CA GLN A 68 -15.07 10.40 16.15
C GLN A 68 -14.36 10.44 17.51
N ALA A 69 -15.00 10.99 18.54
CA ALA A 69 -14.40 11.10 19.87
C ALA A 69 -14.18 9.72 20.50
N ALA A 70 -15.16 8.82 20.39
CA ALA A 70 -15.04 7.45 20.90
C ALA A 70 -13.94 6.66 20.20
N LEU A 71 -13.85 6.77 18.86
CA LEU A 71 -12.77 6.12 18.10
C LEU A 71 -11.41 6.71 18.44
N LEU A 72 -11.31 8.02 18.64
CA LEU A 72 -10.06 8.66 19.04
C LEU A 72 -9.60 8.22 20.42
N ASP A 73 -10.53 8.11 21.36
CA ASP A 73 -10.24 7.64 22.71
C ASP A 73 -9.73 6.20 22.67
N ALA A 74 -10.44 5.31 21.96
CA ALA A 74 -10.02 3.93 21.76
C ALA A 74 -8.64 3.82 21.10
N LEU A 75 -8.36 4.61 20.06
CA LEU A 75 -7.05 4.62 19.41
C LEU A 75 -5.97 5.09 20.39
N ARG A 76 -6.21 6.13 21.19
CA ARG A 76 -5.25 6.63 22.17
C ARG A 76 -4.95 5.60 23.25
N THR A 77 -5.97 4.98 23.83
CA THR A 77 -5.80 3.92 24.82
C THR A 77 -4.96 2.77 24.26
N ASN A 78 -5.23 2.31 23.04
CA ASN A 78 -4.45 1.21 22.45
C ASN A 78 -3.01 1.60 22.08
N ILE A 79 -2.76 2.89 21.82
CA ILE A 79 -1.39 3.40 21.61
C ILE A 79 -0.66 3.45 22.96
N GLU A 80 -1.32 3.93 24.01
CA GLU A 80 -0.77 4.00 25.38
C GLU A 80 -0.49 2.60 25.95
N ASP A 81 -1.38 1.64 25.69
CA ASP A 81 -1.23 0.24 26.08
C ASP A 81 -0.20 -0.52 25.21
N GLY A 82 0.29 0.10 24.13
CA GLY A 82 1.24 -0.50 23.20
C GLY A 82 0.69 -1.64 22.33
N THR A 83 -0.64 -1.83 22.31
CA THR A 83 -1.31 -2.88 21.53
C THR A 83 -1.46 -2.49 20.06
N LEU A 84 -1.51 -1.19 19.76
CA LEU A 84 -1.56 -0.68 18.40
C LEU A 84 -0.17 -0.21 17.94
N PRO A 85 0.45 -0.84 16.94
CA PRO A 85 1.73 -0.40 16.43
C PRO A 85 1.58 0.97 15.76
N THR A 86 2.40 1.92 16.21
CA THR A 86 2.51 3.26 15.61
C THR A 86 3.92 3.49 15.12
N VAL A 87 4.03 4.32 14.08
CA VAL A 87 5.31 4.77 13.53
C VAL A 87 5.46 6.24 13.88
N GLU A 88 6.62 6.61 14.40
CA GLU A 88 6.97 8.01 14.60
C GLU A 88 7.30 8.65 13.25
N ARG A 89 6.60 9.73 12.91
CA ARG A 89 6.95 10.59 11.80
C ARG A 89 7.22 11.99 12.28
N THR A 90 8.17 12.64 11.63
CA THR A 90 8.39 14.07 11.78
C THR A 90 7.60 14.80 10.71
N ARG A 91 6.89 15.86 11.10
CA ARG A 91 6.23 16.76 10.18
C ARG A 91 6.57 18.20 10.54
N THR A 92 6.81 19.00 9.51
CA THR A 92 6.96 20.44 9.66
C THR A 92 5.59 21.09 9.86
N GLU A 93 5.42 21.76 10.99
CA GLU A 93 4.27 22.60 11.28
C GLU A 93 4.67 24.07 11.24
N ASN A 94 3.78 24.91 10.69
CA ASN A 94 3.93 26.36 10.79
C ASN A 94 3.71 26.77 12.24
N GLU A 95 4.70 27.44 12.81
CA GLU A 95 4.57 28.06 14.11
C GLU A 95 3.80 29.37 13.94
N MET A 96 2.64 29.45 14.59
CA MET A 96 1.72 30.58 14.46
C MET A 96 1.71 31.35 15.78
N GLU A 97 2.02 32.65 15.74
CA GLU A 97 1.92 33.54 16.89
C GLU A 97 0.72 34.46 16.72
N ARG A 98 -0.05 34.68 17.79
CA ARG A 98 -1.17 35.63 17.76
C ARG A 98 -0.62 37.04 17.96
N ARG A 99 -0.53 37.80 16.88
CA ARG A 99 -0.09 39.20 16.93
C ARG A 99 -1.21 40.15 16.54
N ALA A 100 -1.15 41.34 17.12
CA ALA A 100 -2.02 42.43 16.78
C ALA A 100 -1.55 43.02 15.44
N VAL A 101 -2.38 42.86 14.40
CA VAL A 101 -2.09 43.33 13.03
C VAL A 101 -3.15 44.32 12.61
N THR A 102 -2.74 45.37 11.91
CA THR A 102 -3.67 46.35 11.34
C THR A 102 -4.52 45.69 10.24
N ASN A 103 -5.85 45.73 10.39
CA ASN A 103 -6.78 45.19 9.40
C ASN A 103 -7.06 46.22 8.28
N TRP A 104 -6.18 46.27 7.29
CA TRP A 104 -6.34 47.17 6.13
C TRP A 104 -7.58 46.86 5.28
N ASN A 105 -8.17 45.67 5.42
CA ASN A 105 -9.37 45.25 4.70
C ASN A 105 -10.67 45.56 5.45
N ALA A 106 -10.59 46.13 6.65
CA ALA A 106 -11.79 46.52 7.39
C ALA A 106 -12.52 47.67 6.67
N PRO A 107 -13.85 47.60 6.51
CA PRO A 107 -14.62 48.70 5.93
C PRO A 107 -14.31 50.01 6.66
N ARG A 108 -14.09 51.11 5.94
CA ARG A 108 -13.77 52.43 6.55
C ARG A 108 -14.79 52.90 7.59
N SER A 109 -16.05 52.45 7.49
CA SER A 109 -17.10 52.71 8.48
C SER A 109 -16.82 52.10 9.87
N THR A 110 -15.93 51.11 9.95
CA THR A 110 -15.52 50.42 11.19
C THR A 110 -14.22 50.97 11.79
N TRP A 111 -13.60 51.95 11.12
CA TRP A 111 -12.46 52.67 11.68
C TRP A 111 -13.02 53.63 12.74
N ALA A 112 -12.29 53.84 13.84
CA ALA A 112 -12.82 54.50 15.01
C ALA A 112 -13.32 55.93 14.69
N ARG A 113 -14.64 56.15 14.72
CA ARG A 113 -15.26 57.49 14.77
C ARG A 113 -15.52 57.86 16.22
N GLY A 114 -14.51 58.38 16.90
CA GLY A 114 -14.67 59.04 18.20
C GLY A 114 -14.85 60.55 18.02
N LEU A 115 -15.62 61.20 18.90
CA LEU A 115 -15.91 62.65 18.88
C LEU A 115 -14.67 63.57 18.91
N PHE A 116 -13.46 63.04 19.13
CA PHE A 116 -12.22 63.82 19.26
C PHE A 116 -11.01 63.21 18.53
N CYS A 117 -11.21 62.21 17.67
CA CYS A 117 -10.10 61.53 17.00
C CYS A 117 -10.39 61.37 15.50
N ASN A 118 -9.76 62.23 14.68
CA ASN A 118 -9.58 61.98 13.24
C ASN A 118 -8.50 60.91 13.04
N ASP A 119 -8.65 59.75 13.68
CA ASP A 119 -7.70 58.65 13.51
C ASP A 119 -8.21 57.80 12.34
N ASP A 120 -7.77 58.12 11.13
CA ASP A 120 -7.97 57.34 9.89
C ASP A 120 -7.19 56.01 9.92
N ARG A 121 -7.05 55.39 11.10
CA ARG A 121 -6.30 54.16 11.27
C ARG A 121 -7.24 52.96 11.21
N PRO A 122 -6.93 51.96 10.38
CA PRO A 122 -7.70 50.72 10.37
C PRO A 122 -7.63 50.04 11.75
N PRO A 123 -8.70 49.34 12.16
CA PRO A 123 -8.73 48.64 13.43
C PRO A 123 -7.65 47.56 13.49
N THR A 124 -7.04 47.39 14.65
CA THR A 124 -6.11 46.29 14.90
C THR A 124 -6.89 45.03 15.24
N VAL A 125 -6.53 43.91 14.62
CA VAL A 125 -7.13 42.60 14.85
C VAL A 125 -6.05 41.62 15.28
N ILE A 126 -6.39 40.71 16.18
CA ILE A 126 -5.49 39.64 16.60
C ILE A 126 -5.57 38.54 15.55
N GLN A 127 -4.51 38.36 14.78
CA GLN A 127 -4.41 37.32 13.75
C GLN A 127 -3.24 36.37 14.05
N PRO A 128 -3.40 35.07 13.73
CA PRO A 128 -2.27 34.14 13.74
C PRO A 128 -1.35 34.46 12.56
N ILE A 129 -0.12 34.88 12.84
CA ILE A 129 0.93 35.09 11.83
C ILE A 129 1.90 33.91 11.90
N LYS A 130 2.36 33.42 10.75
CA LYS A 130 3.46 32.45 10.69
C LYS A 130 4.75 33.15 11.14
N VAL A 131 5.30 32.74 12.27
CA VAL A 131 6.54 33.27 12.84
C VAL A 131 7.72 32.34 12.59
N GLY A 132 7.45 31.07 12.37
CA GLY A 132 8.48 30.09 12.05
C GLY A 132 7.92 28.78 11.52
N GLU A 133 8.80 27.81 11.40
CA GLU A 133 8.48 26.41 11.13
C GLU A 133 9.15 25.59 12.23
N ARG A 134 8.41 24.62 12.77
CA ARG A 134 8.93 23.68 13.75
C ARG A 134 8.68 22.26 13.29
N THR A 135 9.64 21.39 13.54
CA THR A 135 9.50 19.96 13.30
C THR A 135 8.84 19.33 14.52
N VAL A 136 7.66 18.74 14.34
CA VAL A 136 6.93 18.05 15.39
C VAL A 136 6.95 16.55 15.11
N THR A 137 7.24 15.75 16.13
CA THR A 137 7.07 14.30 16.09
C THR A 137 5.60 13.97 16.29
N CYS A 138 5.04 13.16 15.41
CA CYS A 138 3.67 12.66 15.49
C CYS A 138 3.64 11.14 15.32
N HIS A 139 2.79 10.49 16.08
CA HIS A 139 2.50 9.07 15.92
C HIS A 139 1.50 8.89 14.78
N VAL A 140 1.87 8.08 13.79
CA VAL A 140 1.00 7.71 12.67
C VAL A 140 0.73 6.22 12.69
N ILE A 141 -0.46 5.85 12.23
CA ILE A 141 -0.90 4.46 12.12
C ILE A 141 -0.90 4.09 10.64
N GLU A 142 -0.24 2.97 10.32
CA GLU A 142 -0.17 2.43 8.96
C GLU A 142 -1.49 1.74 8.55
N ARG A 143 -1.68 1.56 7.24
CA ARG A 143 -2.88 0.89 6.68
C ARG A 143 -3.18 -0.47 7.30
N ALA A 144 -2.17 -1.35 7.39
CA ALA A 144 -2.35 -2.70 7.91
C ALA A 144 -2.75 -2.70 9.39
N ALA A 145 -2.02 -1.92 10.21
CA ALA A 145 -2.30 -1.78 11.64
C ALA A 145 -3.73 -1.28 11.91
N PHE A 146 -4.19 -0.27 11.14
CA PHE A 146 -5.54 0.25 11.31
C PHE A 146 -6.62 -0.72 10.83
N ARG A 147 -6.38 -1.45 9.72
CA ARG A 147 -7.29 -2.50 9.24
C ARG A 147 -7.49 -3.57 10.32
N ASP A 148 -6.40 -4.07 10.88
CA ASP A 148 -6.44 -5.15 11.86
C ASP A 148 -7.09 -4.68 13.17
N PHE A 149 -6.86 -3.42 13.56
CA PHE A 149 -7.57 -2.77 14.67
C PHE A 149 -9.08 -2.72 14.43
N LEU A 150 -9.54 -2.25 13.27
CA LEU A 150 -10.98 -2.20 12.96
C LEU A 150 -11.61 -3.59 12.94
N ALA A 151 -10.91 -4.59 12.40
CA ALA A 151 -11.35 -5.98 12.38
C ALA A 151 -11.48 -6.56 13.80
N ALA A 152 -10.50 -6.30 14.68
CA ALA A 152 -10.55 -6.73 16.08
C ALA A 152 -11.71 -6.10 16.86
N GLN A 153 -12.08 -4.84 16.52
CA GLN A 153 -13.21 -4.14 17.12
C GLN A 153 -14.56 -4.48 16.46
N GLY A 154 -14.57 -5.28 15.37
CA GLY A 154 -15.79 -5.58 14.61
C GLY A 154 -16.41 -4.37 13.91
N ILE A 155 -15.62 -3.32 13.64
CA ILE A 155 -16.09 -2.07 13.03
C ILE A 155 -15.91 -2.16 11.51
N GLU A 156 -16.99 -1.95 10.75
CA GLU A 156 -16.87 -1.87 9.30
C GLU A 156 -16.12 -0.60 8.87
N PRO A 157 -15.12 -0.70 7.97
CA PRO A 157 -14.46 0.47 7.42
C PRO A 157 -15.44 1.36 6.65
N SER A 158 -15.34 2.67 6.79
CA SER A 158 -16.12 3.66 6.02
C SER A 158 -15.71 3.70 4.54
N GLU A 159 -16.48 4.41 3.71
CA GLU A 159 -16.15 4.60 2.28
C GLU A 159 -14.70 5.11 2.07
N HIS A 160 -14.27 6.10 2.86
CA HIS A 160 -12.94 6.68 2.75
C HIS A 160 -11.85 5.73 3.21
N ILE A 161 -12.06 5.03 4.32
CA ILE A 161 -11.10 4.05 4.82
C ILE A 161 -11.00 2.85 3.87
N ARG A 162 -12.11 2.36 3.31
CA ARG A 162 -12.08 1.33 2.25
C ARG A 162 -11.28 1.79 1.05
N ALA A 163 -11.48 3.03 0.59
CA ALA A 163 -10.72 3.57 -0.53
C ALA A 163 -9.22 3.68 -0.20
N TRP A 164 -8.89 4.03 1.04
CA TRP A 164 -7.52 4.10 1.53
C TRP A 164 -6.84 2.73 1.70
N LEU A 165 -7.58 1.70 2.11
CA LEU A 165 -7.08 0.33 2.29
C LEU A 165 -6.99 -0.47 0.97
N ARG A 166 -7.80 -0.12 -0.04
CA ARG A 166 -7.87 -0.84 -1.33
C ARG A 166 -6.50 -1.09 -2.00
N PRO A 167 -5.54 -0.13 -2.05
CA PRO A 167 -4.23 -0.40 -2.64
C PRO A 167 -3.44 -1.50 -1.91
N LEU A 168 -3.58 -1.60 -0.58
CA LEU A 168 -2.96 -2.65 0.23
C LEU A 168 -3.55 -4.02 -0.14
N GLU A 169 -4.88 -4.13 -0.16
CA GLU A 169 -5.58 -5.37 -0.50
C GLU A 169 -5.26 -5.84 -1.93
N GLN A 170 -5.13 -4.91 -2.88
CA GLN A 170 -4.72 -5.24 -4.25
C GLN A 170 -3.26 -5.72 -4.32
N ALA A 171 -2.37 -5.16 -3.51
CA ALA A 171 -0.98 -5.61 -3.44
C ALA A 171 -0.88 -7.03 -2.83
N GLU A 172 -1.62 -7.28 -1.74
CA GLU A 172 -1.71 -8.59 -1.09
C GLU A 172 -2.33 -9.65 -2.01
N ALA A 173 -3.42 -9.30 -2.72
CA ALA A 173 -4.06 -10.20 -3.68
C ALA A 173 -3.10 -10.58 -4.82
N ARG A 174 -2.30 -9.62 -5.34
CA ARG A 174 -1.28 -9.90 -6.36
C ARG A 174 -0.15 -10.77 -5.84
N GLN A 175 0.26 -10.60 -4.59
CA GLN A 175 1.26 -11.48 -3.98
C GLN A 175 0.73 -12.91 -3.82
N LYS A 176 -0.54 -13.06 -3.44
CA LYS A 176 -1.20 -14.36 -3.33
C LYS A 176 -1.41 -15.03 -4.69
N GLU A 177 -1.60 -14.25 -5.75
CA GLU A 177 -1.73 -14.75 -7.12
C GLU A 177 -0.36 -15.02 -7.78
N ALA A 178 0.69 -14.32 -7.34
CA ALA A 178 2.08 -14.56 -7.73
C ALA A 178 2.75 -15.67 -6.92
N GLU A 179 2.12 -16.17 -5.85
CA GLU A 179 2.50 -17.44 -5.23
C GLU A 179 2.31 -18.51 -6.31
N PRO A 180 3.39 -19.13 -6.82
CA PRO A 180 3.31 -19.96 -8.01
C PRO A 180 2.37 -21.12 -7.70
N ALA A 181 1.18 -21.08 -8.32
CA ALA A 181 0.15 -22.10 -8.20
C ALA A 181 0.82 -23.45 -8.13
N SER A 182 0.81 -24.05 -6.92
CA SER A 182 1.56 -25.27 -6.62
C SER A 182 1.31 -26.24 -7.76
N LEU A 183 2.34 -26.46 -8.60
CA LEU A 183 2.16 -27.15 -9.88
C LEU A 183 1.40 -28.45 -9.61
N THR A 184 0.28 -28.68 -10.30
CA THR A 184 -0.47 -29.92 -10.10
C THR A 184 0.43 -31.12 -10.39
N PRO A 185 0.28 -32.27 -9.70
CA PRO A 185 1.15 -33.44 -9.88
C PRO A 185 1.33 -33.85 -11.36
N MET A 186 0.29 -33.63 -12.18
CA MET A 186 0.29 -33.89 -13.62
C MET A 186 1.24 -32.99 -14.41
N LYS A 187 1.26 -31.67 -14.10
CA LYS A 187 2.21 -30.74 -14.73
C LYS A 187 3.66 -31.05 -14.31
N ARG A 188 3.86 -31.50 -13.06
CA ARG A 188 5.19 -31.90 -12.55
C ARG A 188 5.76 -33.12 -13.28
N ALA A 189 4.95 -34.15 -13.49
CA ALA A 189 5.35 -35.33 -14.25
C ALA A 189 5.71 -35.00 -15.71
N ALA A 190 4.97 -34.07 -16.33
CA ALA A 190 5.26 -33.62 -17.69
C ALA A 190 6.59 -32.86 -17.80
N ILE A 191 6.92 -32.03 -16.81
CA ILE A 191 8.19 -31.28 -16.80
C ILE A 191 9.37 -32.22 -16.54
N ILE A 192 9.26 -33.17 -15.60
CA ILE A 192 10.30 -34.19 -15.36
C ILE A 192 10.52 -35.03 -16.63
N LYS A 193 9.45 -35.43 -17.32
CA LYS A 193 9.56 -36.15 -18.60
C LYS A 193 10.22 -35.30 -19.69
N ARG A 194 9.97 -33.99 -19.71
CA ARG A 194 10.61 -33.04 -20.65
C ARG A 194 12.09 -32.81 -20.33
N LEU A 195 12.45 -32.73 -19.05
CA LEU A 195 13.84 -32.59 -18.60
C LEU A 195 14.65 -33.87 -18.84
N GLY A 196 14.09 -35.05 -18.54
CA GLY A 196 14.73 -36.33 -18.84
C GLY A 196 14.98 -36.56 -20.34
N ARG A 197 14.14 -35.99 -21.23
CA ARG A 197 14.39 -35.99 -22.69
C ARG A 197 15.52 -35.05 -23.11
N ARG A 198 15.73 -33.94 -22.41
CA ARG A 198 16.80 -32.96 -22.72
C ARG A 198 18.13 -33.36 -22.12
N PHE A 199 18.11 -34.07 -21.00
CA PHE A 199 19.28 -34.48 -20.25
C PHE A 199 19.14 -35.96 -19.90
N GLU A 200 19.57 -36.85 -20.80
CA GLU A 200 19.46 -38.30 -20.58
C GLU A 200 20.27 -38.75 -19.35
N ALA A 201 21.37 -38.06 -19.06
CA ALA A 201 22.18 -38.24 -17.85
C ALA A 201 21.44 -37.87 -16.55
N LEU A 202 20.36 -37.08 -16.62
CA LEU A 202 19.56 -36.69 -15.45
C LEU A 202 18.76 -37.85 -14.88
N ALA A 203 18.26 -38.76 -15.72
CA ALA A 203 17.52 -39.94 -15.26
C ALA A 203 18.41 -40.81 -14.36
N SER A 204 19.62 -41.11 -14.84
CA SER A 204 20.62 -41.87 -14.07
C SER A 204 21.18 -41.12 -12.87
N ALA A 205 21.08 -39.79 -12.80
CA ALA A 205 21.52 -38.97 -11.67
C ALA A 205 20.46 -38.87 -10.57
N LEU A 206 19.18 -38.82 -10.93
CA LEU A 206 18.05 -38.80 -9.98
C LEU A 206 17.85 -40.13 -9.24
N ASP A 207 18.34 -41.23 -9.82
CA ASP A 207 18.35 -42.56 -9.18
C ASP A 207 19.55 -42.77 -8.24
N ARG A 208 20.54 -41.86 -8.23
CA ARG A 208 21.69 -41.95 -7.32
C ARG A 208 21.32 -41.43 -5.92
N PRO A 209 21.92 -41.98 -4.85
CA PRO A 209 21.64 -41.59 -3.47
C PRO A 209 22.29 -40.25 -3.07
N GLU A 210 22.48 -39.32 -4.00
CA GLU A 210 23.08 -38.02 -3.73
C GLU A 210 22.14 -37.14 -2.88
N LEU A 211 22.72 -36.33 -1.98
CA LEU A 211 21.97 -35.56 -0.99
C LEU A 211 21.01 -34.53 -1.61
N TRP A 212 21.39 -33.91 -2.73
CA TRP A 212 20.54 -32.96 -3.45
C TRP A 212 19.32 -33.64 -4.10
N ALA A 213 19.49 -34.86 -4.63
CA ALA A 213 18.38 -35.67 -5.15
C ALA A 213 17.45 -36.12 -4.01
N LYS A 214 17.99 -36.48 -2.84
CA LYS A 214 17.15 -36.76 -1.65
C LYS A 214 16.35 -35.54 -1.19
N ALA A 215 16.95 -34.35 -1.19
CA ALA A 215 16.28 -33.10 -0.85
C ALA A 215 15.15 -32.73 -1.84
N CYS A 216 15.25 -33.20 -3.08
CA CYS A 216 14.23 -32.98 -4.11
C CYS A 216 13.07 -34.00 -4.05
N ARG A 217 13.16 -35.10 -3.28
CA ARG A 217 12.10 -36.11 -3.12
C ARG A 217 11.06 -35.69 -2.08
N VAL A 218 9.79 -35.95 -2.36
CA VAL A 218 8.68 -35.82 -1.40
C VAL A 218 8.92 -36.77 -0.22
N PRO A 219 8.91 -36.28 1.03
CA PRO A 219 8.84 -37.14 2.21
C PRO A 219 7.58 -38.01 2.15
N GLU A 220 7.69 -39.28 2.51
CA GLU A 220 6.61 -40.29 2.32
C GLU A 220 5.29 -39.91 3.01
N GLY A 221 5.33 -39.08 4.05
CA GLY A 221 4.16 -38.54 4.76
C GLY A 221 3.58 -37.21 4.23
N ALA A 222 4.21 -36.58 3.23
CA ALA A 222 3.79 -35.29 2.67
C ALA A 222 3.05 -35.42 1.32
N SER A 223 2.78 -36.66 0.87
CA SER A 223 2.02 -36.95 -0.36
C SER A 223 0.64 -37.49 0.00
N PRO A 224 -0.46 -36.76 -0.27
CA PRO A 224 -1.82 -37.23 0.05
C PRO A 224 -2.21 -38.52 -0.68
N ASP A 225 -1.50 -38.88 -1.75
CA ASP A 225 -1.76 -40.08 -2.56
C ASP A 225 -0.76 -41.22 -2.31
N GLY A 226 0.17 -41.09 -1.35
CA GLY A 226 1.25 -42.06 -1.12
C GLY A 226 2.26 -42.20 -2.27
N LYS A 227 2.13 -41.38 -3.32
CA LYS A 227 2.99 -41.42 -4.50
C LYS A 227 4.27 -40.62 -4.24
N ARG A 228 5.42 -41.26 -4.49
CA ARG A 228 6.75 -40.63 -4.49
C ARG A 228 6.84 -39.67 -5.67
N GLY A 229 7.27 -38.43 -5.42
CA GLY A 229 7.40 -37.39 -6.45
C GLY A 229 8.49 -36.38 -6.10
N TRP A 230 8.66 -35.36 -6.94
CA TRP A 230 9.71 -34.35 -6.79
C TRP A 230 9.09 -32.93 -6.71
N TYR A 231 9.44 -32.12 -5.69
CA TYR A 231 8.81 -30.81 -5.43
C TYR A 231 9.56 -29.61 -6.01
N TYR A 232 10.89 -29.66 -6.15
CA TYR A 232 11.68 -28.47 -6.47
C TYR A 232 12.23 -28.51 -7.89
N LEU A 233 11.34 -28.26 -8.86
CA LEU A 233 11.72 -28.17 -10.27
C LEU A 233 12.78 -27.10 -10.53
N GLU A 234 12.68 -25.95 -9.84
CA GLU A 234 13.67 -24.87 -9.94
C GLU A 234 15.04 -25.28 -9.39
N SER A 235 15.09 -26.06 -8.32
CA SER A 235 16.35 -26.59 -7.77
C SER A 235 16.97 -27.66 -8.68
N ILE A 236 16.14 -28.53 -9.27
CA ILE A 236 16.59 -29.51 -10.27
C ILE A 236 17.10 -28.78 -11.51
N GLU A 237 16.41 -27.75 -11.99
CA GLU A 237 16.81 -26.96 -13.17
C GLU A 237 18.07 -26.15 -12.92
N ALA A 238 18.20 -25.51 -11.75
CA ALA A 238 19.42 -24.79 -11.35
C ALA A 238 20.63 -25.73 -11.26
N GLU A 239 20.46 -26.90 -10.64
CA GLU A 239 21.53 -27.91 -10.54
C GLU A 239 21.87 -28.51 -11.92
N CYS A 240 20.87 -28.71 -12.79
CA CYS A 240 21.10 -29.15 -14.17
C CYS A 240 21.88 -28.12 -14.97
N CYS A 241 21.52 -26.84 -14.89
CA CYS A 241 22.24 -25.75 -15.52
C CYS A 241 23.67 -25.63 -14.97
N ALA A 242 23.87 -25.82 -13.67
CA ALA A 242 25.17 -25.76 -13.04
C ALA A 242 26.08 -26.94 -13.42
N ARG A 243 25.55 -28.17 -13.48
CA ARG A 243 26.34 -29.40 -13.72
C ARG A 243 26.48 -29.78 -15.19
N TYR A 244 25.46 -29.50 -16.00
CA TYR A 244 25.38 -29.94 -17.40
C TYR A 244 25.32 -28.78 -18.39
N GLY A 245 25.58 -27.55 -17.94
CA GLY A 245 25.50 -26.30 -18.70
C GLY A 245 26.45 -26.20 -19.91
N GLY A 246 26.21 -27.00 -20.94
CA GLY A 246 26.71 -26.79 -22.30
C GLY A 246 25.70 -25.99 -23.15
N PRO A 247 26.14 -25.38 -24.27
CA PRO A 247 25.33 -24.45 -25.05
C PRO A 247 24.01 -25.09 -25.46
N SER A 248 22.93 -24.33 -25.27
CA SER A 248 21.59 -24.69 -25.74
C SER A 248 21.70 -25.14 -27.21
N PRO A 249 21.33 -26.39 -27.57
CA PRO A 249 21.15 -26.69 -28.97
C PRO A 249 20.08 -25.73 -29.49
N ALA A 250 20.37 -25.10 -30.63
CA ALA A 250 19.47 -24.20 -31.31
C ALA A 250 18.08 -24.84 -31.40
N ALA A 251 17.05 -24.00 -31.21
CA ALA A 251 15.64 -24.39 -31.19
C ALA A 251 15.40 -25.57 -32.14
N ALA A 252 15.00 -26.71 -31.57
CA ALA A 252 14.69 -27.91 -32.32
C ALA A 252 13.77 -27.50 -33.48
N VAL A 253 14.25 -27.74 -34.70
CA VAL A 253 13.45 -27.64 -35.92
C VAL A 253 12.14 -28.36 -35.63
N ASP A 254 11.03 -27.65 -35.86
CA ASP A 254 9.68 -28.14 -35.65
C ASP A 254 9.46 -29.40 -36.50
N MET A 255 9.72 -30.57 -35.90
CA MET A 255 9.45 -31.89 -36.47
C MET A 255 8.02 -32.36 -36.15
N SER A 256 7.10 -31.43 -35.89
CA SER A 256 5.68 -31.73 -35.99
C SER A 256 5.34 -32.07 -37.46
N PRO A 257 4.42 -33.02 -37.74
CA PRO A 257 3.93 -33.25 -39.11
C PRO A 257 3.41 -31.96 -39.77
N ALA A 258 2.96 -30.99 -38.97
CA ALA A 258 2.54 -29.67 -39.41
C ALA A 258 3.71 -28.77 -39.87
N GLY A 259 4.93 -28.99 -39.39
CA GLY A 259 6.15 -28.27 -39.78
C GLY A 259 6.72 -28.73 -41.12
N GLN A 260 6.61 -30.03 -41.45
CA GLN A 260 7.09 -30.59 -42.71
C GLN A 260 6.30 -30.10 -43.94
N LEU A 261 5.03 -29.74 -43.78
CA LEU A 261 4.22 -29.19 -44.89
C LEU A 261 4.56 -27.74 -45.26
N ARG A 262 5.26 -26.99 -44.40
CA ARG A 262 5.69 -25.62 -44.73
C ARG A 262 7.03 -25.54 -45.47
N ALA A 263 7.82 -26.61 -45.47
CA ALA A 263 9.15 -26.64 -46.08
C ALA A 263 9.14 -27.08 -47.56
N ILE A 264 8.03 -27.61 -48.09
CA ILE A 264 7.91 -28.12 -49.46
C ILE A 264 7.33 -27.05 -50.43
N GLY A 265 6.96 -25.87 -49.92
CA GLY A 265 6.34 -24.78 -50.69
C GLY A 265 7.24 -23.56 -50.96
N LYS A 266 8.56 -23.69 -50.91
CA LYS A 266 9.50 -22.64 -51.32
C LYS A 266 10.56 -23.20 -52.27
#